data_AF-A0A928B893-F1
#
_entry.id   AF-A0A928B893-F1
#
_cell.length_a   1.000
_cell.length_b   1.000
_cell.length_c   1.000
_cell.angle_alpha   90.00
_cell.angle_beta   90.00
_cell.angle_gamma   90.00
#
_symmetry.space_group_name_H-M   'P 1'
#
loop_
_entity.id
_entity.type
_entity.pdbx_description
1 polymer ?
#
loop_
_entity_poly.entity_id
_entity_poly.type
_entity_poly.pdbx_seq_one_letter_code
_entity_poly.pdbx_strand_id
1 'polypeptide(L)'
;VTSLKVKLKDGSFHPVDSDALSFEIAARQAFRKALPKATPVIMEPIMALEVVTPEDYMGDIIGDLNKRRGQITSMDANGNARIVKANVPLSEQFGYVTILRTISSGRATSTMQFSHYADLPATLAKDVIEQSGNKRLGEDDE
;
A
#
# COMPACT_ATOMS: atom_id res chain seq x y z
N VAL A 1 -11.83 2.81 -4.02
CA VAL A 1 -11.23 1.78 -4.91
C VAL A 1 -10.60 2.52 -6.07
N THR A 2 -9.28 2.43 -6.21
CA THR A 2 -8.50 3.26 -7.15
C THR A 2 -8.35 2.62 -8.52
N SER A 3 -8.46 1.28 -8.62
CA SER A 3 -8.36 0.53 -9.87
C SER A 3 -9.66 -0.25 -10.13
N LEU A 4 -10.69 0.43 -10.65
CA LEU A 4 -11.98 -0.16 -10.99
C LEU A 4 -12.38 0.21 -12.41
N LYS A 5 -12.70 -0.79 -13.24
CA LYS A 5 -13.32 -0.59 -14.55
C LYS A 5 -14.76 -1.05 -14.50
N VAL A 6 -15.70 -0.12 -14.64
CA VAL A 6 -17.14 -0.41 -14.68
C VAL A 6 -17.60 -0.43 -16.12
N LYS A 7 -18.34 -1.47 -16.51
CA LYS A 7 -18.99 -1.57 -17.81
C LYS A 7 -20.48 -1.83 -17.59
N LEU A 8 -21.33 -0.87 -17.93
CA LEU A 8 -22.77 -1.08 -18.03
C LEU A 8 -23.02 -1.98 -19.25
N LYS A 9 -23.62 -3.15 -19.01
CA LYS A 9 -23.93 -4.11 -20.08
C LYS A 9 -25.37 -3.96 -20.55
N ASP A 10 -26.29 -3.81 -19.61
CA ASP A 10 -27.73 -3.82 -19.84
C ASP A 10 -28.45 -3.05 -18.73
N GLY A 11 -29.71 -2.68 -18.95
CA GLY A 11 -30.54 -1.96 -17.99
C GLY A 11 -31.96 -1.69 -18.50
N SER A 12 -32.86 -1.36 -17.57
CA SER A 12 -34.25 -0.98 -17.84
C SER A 12 -34.62 0.28 -17.07
N PHE A 13 -35.60 1.02 -17.56
CA PHE A 13 -36.10 2.22 -16.86
C PHE A 13 -37.61 2.36 -17.02
N HIS A 14 -38.24 3.05 -16.07
CA HIS A 14 -39.64 3.44 -16.13
C HIS A 14 -39.75 4.95 -16.37
N PRO A 15 -40.48 5.44 -17.39
CA PRO A 15 -40.47 6.85 -17.77
C PRO A 15 -40.95 7.84 -16.69
N VAL A 16 -41.77 7.37 -15.74
CA VAL A 16 -42.39 8.20 -14.70
C VAL A 16 -41.69 8.07 -13.35
N ASP A 17 -41.15 6.89 -13.04
CA ASP A 17 -40.62 6.57 -11.71
C ASP A 17 -39.09 6.47 -11.68
N SER A 18 -38.41 6.56 -12.84
CA SER A 18 -36.95 6.54 -12.91
C SER A 18 -36.39 7.94 -13.08
N ASP A 19 -35.66 8.38 -12.07
CA ASP A 19 -34.90 9.64 -12.07
C ASP A 19 -33.40 9.39 -11.84
N ALA A 20 -32.60 10.46 -11.85
CA ALA A 20 -31.15 10.36 -11.65
C ALA A 20 -30.79 9.68 -10.32
N LEU A 21 -31.50 10.02 -9.24
CA LEU A 21 -31.27 9.44 -7.91
C LEU A 21 -31.53 7.94 -7.91
N SER A 22 -32.58 7.47 -8.59
CA SER A 22 -32.91 6.05 -8.73
C SER A 22 -31.75 5.27 -9.36
N PHE A 23 -31.11 5.81 -10.40
CA PHE A 23 -29.95 5.18 -11.03
C PHE A 23 -28.69 5.22 -10.15
N GLU A 24 -28.46 6.29 -9.39
CA GLU A 24 -27.36 6.35 -8.42
C GLU A 24 -27.50 5.28 -7.33
N ILE A 25 -28.72 5.11 -6.81
CA ILE A 25 -29.03 4.07 -5.82
C ILE A 25 -28.83 2.69 -6.43
N ALA A 26 -29.35 2.45 -7.64
CA ALA A 26 -29.18 1.17 -8.35
C ALA A 26 -27.69 0.85 -8.59
N ALA A 27 -26.90 1.84 -9.04
CA ALA A 27 -25.46 1.68 -9.23
C ALA A 27 -24.72 1.38 -7.93
N ARG A 28 -25.07 2.06 -6.83
CA ARG A 28 -24.50 1.81 -5.50
C ARG A 28 -24.82 0.40 -4.99
N GLN A 29 -26.04 -0.07 -5.18
CA GLN A 29 -26.43 -1.43 -4.81
C GLN A 29 -25.72 -2.47 -5.68
N ALA A 30 -25.64 -2.26 -7.00
CA ALA A 30 -24.91 -3.13 -7.91
C ALA A 30 -23.43 -3.23 -7.52
N PHE A 31 -22.79 -2.09 -7.19
CA PHE A 31 -21.41 -2.07 -6.71
C PHE A 31 -21.24 -2.86 -5.41
N ARG A 32 -22.13 -2.69 -4.42
CA ARG A 32 -22.09 -3.44 -3.15
C ARG A 32 -22.25 -4.94 -3.35
N LYS A 33 -23.09 -5.39 -4.28
CA LYS A 33 -23.30 -6.82 -4.57
C LYS A 33 -22.17 -7.43 -5.42
N ALA A 34 -21.57 -6.64 -6.31
CA ALA A 34 -20.53 -7.11 -7.23
C ALA A 34 -19.13 -7.11 -6.60
N LEU A 35 -18.82 -6.12 -5.76
CA LEU A 35 -17.47 -5.93 -5.20
C LEU A 35 -16.96 -7.17 -4.41
N PRO A 36 -17.74 -7.81 -3.52
CA PRO A 36 -17.28 -9.01 -2.80
C PRO A 36 -16.95 -10.18 -3.73
N LYS A 37 -17.66 -10.28 -4.87
CA LYS A 37 -17.44 -11.33 -5.88
C LYS A 37 -16.17 -11.11 -6.71
N ALA A 38 -15.63 -9.90 -6.69
CA ALA A 38 -14.42 -9.52 -7.41
C ALA A 38 -13.12 -9.72 -6.59
N THR A 39 -13.20 -10.35 -5.41
CA THR A 39 -12.06 -10.63 -4.53
C THR A 39 -11.16 -9.41 -4.34
N PRO A 40 -11.67 -8.33 -3.71
CA PRO A 40 -10.92 -7.09 -3.58
C PRO A 40 -9.70 -7.31 -2.68
N VAL A 41 -8.56 -6.74 -3.08
CA VAL A 41 -7.31 -6.76 -2.32
C VAL A 41 -7.03 -5.38 -1.72
N ILE A 42 -6.45 -5.38 -0.52
CA ILE A 42 -5.92 -4.16 0.09
C ILE A 42 -4.53 -3.92 -0.50
N MET A 43 -4.28 -2.69 -0.93
CA MET A 43 -2.98 -2.28 -1.43
C MET A 43 -2.30 -1.35 -0.42
N GLU A 44 -0.98 -1.46 -0.29
CA GLU A 44 -0.14 -0.57 0.50
C GLU A 44 0.76 0.30 -0.40
N PRO A 45 1.06 1.55 -0.01
CA PRO A 45 1.99 2.40 -0.76
C PRO A 45 3.44 1.97 -0.51
N ILE A 46 4.16 1.73 -1.60
CA ILE A 46 5.58 1.43 -1.62
C ILE A 46 6.37 2.67 -1.99
N MET A 47 7.41 2.93 -1.19
CA MET A 47 8.29 4.08 -1.32
C MET A 47 9.62 3.63 -1.90
N ALA A 48 10.12 4.36 -2.90
CA ALA A 48 11.51 4.26 -3.33
C ALA A 48 12.37 5.06 -2.35
N LEU A 49 13.13 4.36 -1.52
CA LEU A 49 14.04 4.87 -0.52
C LEU A 49 15.46 4.87 -1.07
N GLU A 50 16.19 5.96 -0.86
CA GLU A 50 17.62 6.06 -1.11
C GLU A 50 18.33 6.42 0.19
N VAL A 51 19.31 5.61 0.60
CA VAL A 51 20.11 5.84 1.80
C VAL A 51 21.56 6.05 1.39
N VAL A 52 22.14 7.18 1.81
CA VAL A 52 23.55 7.48 1.59
C VAL A 52 24.29 7.29 2.91
N THR A 53 25.29 6.42 2.93
CA THR A 53 26.00 6.02 4.17
C THR A 53 27.46 5.66 3.90
N PRO A 54 28.38 5.82 4.86
CA PRO A 54 29.70 5.20 4.78
C PRO A 54 29.60 3.66 4.70
N GLU A 55 30.61 3.02 4.11
CA GLU A 55 30.67 1.57 3.89
C GLU A 55 30.60 0.77 5.21
N ASP A 56 31.19 1.31 6.28
CA ASP A 56 31.22 0.68 7.62
C ASP A 56 29.83 0.32 8.16
N TYR A 57 28.79 1.08 7.78
CA TYR A 57 27.41 0.91 8.28
C TYR A 57 26.48 0.23 7.26
N MET A 58 26.96 -0.02 6.05
CA MET A 58 26.14 -0.52 4.95
C MET A 58 25.46 -1.84 5.30
N GLY A 59 26.19 -2.76 5.96
CA GLY A 59 25.66 -4.07 6.38
C GLY A 59 24.49 -3.95 7.35
N ASP A 60 24.62 -3.09 8.37
CA ASP A 60 23.58 -2.90 9.38
C ASP A 60 22.33 -2.24 8.79
N ILE A 61 22.51 -1.27 7.87
CA ILE A 61 21.41 -0.60 7.17
C ILE A 61 20.65 -1.60 6.29
N ILE A 62 21.35 -2.43 5.52
CA ILE A 62 20.72 -3.49 4.72
C ILE A 62 19.97 -4.47 5.62
N GLY A 63 20.55 -4.82 6.77
CA GLY A 63 19.91 -5.67 7.78
C GLY A 63 18.60 -5.08 8.31
N ASP A 64 18.56 -3.79 8.62
CA ASP A 64 17.34 -3.10 9.08
C ASP A 64 16.29 -2.99 7.96
N LEU A 65 16.70 -2.65 6.73
CA LEU A 65 15.78 -2.59 5.59
C LEU A 65 15.11 -3.94 5.31
N ASN A 66 15.86 -5.04 5.38
CA ASN A 66 15.28 -6.39 5.23
C ASN A 66 14.25 -6.71 6.33
N LYS A 67 14.51 -6.31 7.59
CA LYS A 67 13.54 -6.48 8.69
C LYS A 67 12.24 -5.70 8.44
N ARG A 68 12.35 -4.57 7.73
CA ARG A 68 11.23 -3.69 7.34
C ARG A 68 10.55 -4.08 6.02
N ARG A 69 10.72 -5.32 5.56
CA ARG A 69 10.20 -5.79 4.26
C ARG A 69 10.71 -4.94 3.07
N GLY A 70 11.85 -4.28 3.23
CA GLY A 70 12.50 -3.52 2.19
C GLY A 70 13.17 -4.44 1.19
N GLN A 71 12.89 -4.23 -0.09
CA GLN A 71 13.55 -4.93 -1.18
C GLN A 71 14.65 -4.04 -1.76
N ILE A 72 15.91 -4.46 -1.62
CA ILE A 72 17.05 -3.74 -2.20
C ILE A 72 16.97 -3.81 -3.73
N THR A 73 16.98 -2.66 -4.38
CA THR A 73 16.92 -2.52 -5.84
C THR A 73 18.32 -2.39 -6.43
N SER A 74 19.17 -1.57 -5.81
CA SER A 74 20.57 -1.41 -6.23
C SER A 74 21.45 -0.90 -5.09
N MET A 75 22.76 -1.06 -5.27
CA MET A 75 23.78 -0.49 -4.41
C MET A 75 24.83 0.18 -5.29
N ASP A 76 24.98 1.49 -5.15
CA ASP A 76 25.88 2.31 -5.95
C ASP A 76 27.01 2.88 -5.07
N ALA A 77 28.15 3.15 -5.69
CA ALA A 77 29.27 3.83 -5.03
C ALA A 77 29.28 5.32 -5.41
N ASN A 78 29.46 6.20 -4.44
CA ASN A 78 29.61 7.64 -4.66
C ASN A 78 30.80 8.17 -3.85
N GLY A 79 31.99 8.10 -4.45
CA GLY A 79 33.24 8.44 -3.76
C GLY A 79 33.46 7.56 -2.52
N ASN A 80 33.56 8.18 -1.35
CA ASN A 80 33.73 7.49 -0.06
C ASN A 80 32.39 7.05 0.57
N ALA A 81 31.25 7.33 -0.08
CA ALA A 81 29.92 6.94 0.40
C ALA A 81 29.33 5.81 -0.48
N ARG A 82 28.46 5.02 0.13
CA ARG A 82 27.62 4.02 -0.52
C ARG A 82 26.18 4.52 -0.57
N ILE A 83 25.52 4.27 -1.69
CA ILE A 83 24.11 4.59 -1.90
C ILE A 83 23.35 3.27 -1.97
N VAL A 84 22.41 3.06 -1.06
CA VAL A 84 21.53 1.89 -1.03
C VAL A 84 20.14 2.32 -1.46
N LYS A 85 19.65 1.78 -2.58
CA LYS A 85 18.30 2.01 -3.09
C LYS A 85 17.41 0.83 -2.78
N ALA A 86 16.25 1.07 -2.22
CA ALA A 86 15.31 0.03 -1.84
C ALA A 86 13.86 0.46 -2.03
N ASN A 87 12.99 -0.49 -2.34
CA ASN A 87 11.54 -0.33 -2.27
C ASN A 87 11.07 -0.79 -0.88
N VAL A 88 10.44 0.11 -0.12
CA VAL A 88 10.01 -0.18 1.25
C VAL A 88 8.56 0.25 1.47
N PRO A 89 7.73 -0.56 2.14
CA PRO A 89 6.38 -0.14 2.49
C PRO A 89 6.39 1.08 3.42
N LEU A 90 5.54 2.07 3.15
CA LEU A 90 5.48 3.30 3.96
C LEU A 90 5.09 3.03 5.42
N SER A 91 4.27 2.00 5.67
CA SER A 91 3.87 1.56 7.01
C SER A 91 5.06 1.18 7.90
N GLU A 92 6.17 0.76 7.30
CA GLU A 92 7.39 0.33 8.00
C GLU A 92 8.40 1.48 8.19
N GLN A 93 8.10 2.68 7.69
CA GLN A 93 9.05 3.82 7.68
C GLN A 93 8.80 4.84 8.80
N PHE A 94 7.73 4.68 9.58
CA PHE A 94 7.47 5.52 10.74
C PHE A 94 8.61 5.39 11.76
N GLY A 95 9.23 6.52 12.12
CA GLY A 95 10.36 6.57 13.05
C GLY A 95 11.70 6.12 12.45
N TYR A 96 11.77 5.81 11.15
CA TYR A 96 12.99 5.29 10.51
C TYR A 96 14.18 6.26 10.60
N VAL A 97 13.95 7.58 10.49
CA VAL A 97 15.01 8.60 10.57
C VAL A 97 15.82 8.48 11.88
N THR A 98 15.15 8.26 13.00
CA THR A 98 15.80 8.10 14.31
C THR A 98 16.65 6.83 14.36
N ILE A 99 16.12 5.73 13.82
CA ILE A 99 16.78 4.43 13.81
C ILE A 99 18.00 4.46 12.88
N LEU A 100 17.86 5.04 11.69
CA LEU A 100 18.95 5.24 10.74
C LEU A 100 20.08 6.07 11.37
N ARG A 101 19.74 7.13 12.11
CA ARG A 101 20.74 7.94 12.84
C ARG A 101 21.48 7.11 13.88
N THR A 102 20.79 6.26 14.62
CA THR A 102 21.42 5.38 15.63
C THR A 102 22.37 4.37 14.99
N ILE A 103 21.91 3.66 13.96
CA ILE A 103 22.69 2.62 13.26
C ILE A 103 23.93 3.23 12.60
N SER A 104 23.79 4.39 11.97
CA SER A 104 24.89 5.05 11.25
C SER A 104 25.76 5.97 12.11
N SER A 105 25.53 6.02 13.44
CA SER A 105 26.15 7.04 14.32
C SER A 105 25.96 8.48 13.80
N GLY A 106 24.82 8.74 13.15
CA GLY A 106 24.45 10.02 12.55
C GLY A 106 25.11 10.34 11.22
N ARG A 107 25.75 9.37 10.57
CA ARG A 107 26.49 9.57 9.31
C ARG A 107 25.72 9.18 8.05
N ALA A 108 24.51 8.64 8.18
CA ALA A 108 23.66 8.33 7.04
C ALA A 108 22.53 9.34 6.85
N THR A 109 22.14 9.56 5.60
CA THR A 109 20.97 10.34 5.21
C THR A 109 20.04 9.48 4.38
N SER A 110 18.74 9.76 4.43
CA SER A 110 17.75 9.06 3.61
C SER A 110 16.81 10.03 2.91
N THR A 111 16.48 9.74 1.66
CA THR A 111 15.42 10.39 0.90
C THR A 111 14.43 9.34 0.43
N MET A 112 13.16 9.69 0.34
CA MET A 112 12.13 8.76 -0.12
C MET A 112 11.13 9.46 -1.01
N GLN A 113 10.66 8.75 -2.03
CA GLN A 113 9.61 9.20 -2.93
C GLN A 113 8.59 8.08 -3.16
N PHE A 114 7.33 8.46 -3.43
CA PHE A 114 6.32 7.48 -3.79
C PHE A 114 6.75 6.73 -5.07
N SER A 115 6.65 5.40 -5.05
CA SER A 115 6.93 4.55 -6.21
C SER A 115 5.64 4.04 -6.83
N HIS A 116 4.92 3.18 -6.11
CA HIS A 116 3.70 2.52 -6.60
C HIS A 116 2.89 1.96 -5.43
N TYR A 117 1.71 1.44 -5.73
CA TYR A 117 0.95 0.59 -4.79
C TYR A 117 1.24 -0.87 -5.08
N ALA A 118 1.39 -1.68 -4.03
CA ALA A 118 1.53 -3.12 -4.12
C ALA A 118 0.50 -3.82 -3.22
N ASP A 119 0.20 -5.08 -3.51
CA ASP A 119 -0.73 -5.87 -2.70
C ASP A 119 -0.17 -6.06 -1.28
N LEU A 120 -1.00 -5.76 -0.29
CA LEU A 120 -0.65 -5.99 1.11
C LEU A 120 -0.64 -7.51 1.38
N PRO A 121 0.43 -8.06 1.99
CA PRO A 121 0.48 -9.48 2.34
C PRO A 121 -0.76 -9.93 3.12
N ALA A 122 -1.29 -11.11 2.78
CA ALA A 122 -2.56 -11.60 3.31
C ALA A 122 -2.63 -11.70 4.84
N THR A 123 -1.49 -11.87 5.51
CA THR A 123 -1.39 -11.85 6.98
C THR A 123 -1.70 -10.45 7.53
N LEU A 124 -0.99 -9.43 7.04
CA LEU A 124 -1.19 -8.04 7.46
C LEU A 124 -2.55 -7.50 7.03
N ALA A 125 -3.07 -7.94 5.88
CA ALA A 125 -4.39 -7.54 5.40
C ALA A 125 -5.51 -7.97 6.36
N LYS A 126 -5.41 -9.15 6.98
CA LYS A 126 -6.38 -9.61 7.99
C LYS A 126 -6.38 -8.70 9.21
N ASP A 127 -5.20 -8.37 9.72
CA ASP A 127 -5.06 -7.48 10.89
C ASP A 127 -5.68 -6.10 10.64
N VAL A 128 -5.45 -5.54 9.45
CA VAL A 128 -6.05 -4.25 9.05
C VAL A 128 -7.57 -4.34 8.98
N ILE A 129 -8.11 -5.43 8.44
CA ILE A 129 -9.57 -5.66 8.36
C ILE A 129 -10.18 -5.77 9.77
N GLU A 130 -9.53 -6.51 10.67
CA GLU A 130 -9.97 -6.68 12.05
C GLU A 130 -9.97 -5.35 12.82
N GLN A 131 -8.91 -4.54 12.67
CA GLN A 131 -8.80 -3.22 13.29
C GLN A 131 -9.81 -2.21 12.74
N SER A 132 -10.19 -2.35 11.47
CA SER A 132 -11.13 -1.43 10.81
C SER A 132 -12.59 -1.60 11.26
N GLY A 133 -12.88 -2.52 12.18
CA GLY A 133 -14.16 -2.61 12.88
C GLY A 133 -15.36 -3.10 12.04
N ASN A 134 -15.16 -3.43 10.76
CA ASN A 134 -16.23 -3.97 9.92
C ASN A 134 -16.37 -5.48 10.12
N LYS A 135 -17.22 -5.82 11.09
CA LYS A 135 -17.89 -7.13 11.18
C LYS A 135 -18.40 -7.53 9.80
N ARG A 136 -18.13 -8.76 9.37
CA ARG A 136 -18.53 -9.30 8.06
C ARG A 136 -20.01 -9.00 7.80
N LEU A 137 -20.30 -8.13 6.83
CA LEU A 137 -21.62 -8.02 6.18
C LEU A 137 -21.75 -9.26 5.28
N GLY A 138 -22.10 -10.40 5.85
CA GLY A 138 -22.12 -11.67 5.13
C GLY A 138 -22.95 -12.79 5.76
N GLU A 139 -23.72 -12.50 6.81
CA GLU A 139 -24.73 -13.39 7.36
C GLU A 139 -25.92 -12.47 7.66
N ASP A 140 -26.93 -12.44 6.79
CA ASP A 140 -28.32 -11.95 7.01
C ASP A 140 -28.98 -11.64 5.65
N ASP A 141 -29.03 -12.61 4.73
CA ASP A 141 -29.95 -12.59 3.58
C ASP A 141 -30.26 -14.07 3.22
N GLU A 142 -31.03 -14.73 4.10
CA GLU A 142 -32.01 -15.77 3.68
C GLU A 142 -33.31 -15.09 3.23
#